data_AF-A0A7I8EUI6-F1
#
_entry.id   AF-A0A7I8EUI6-F1
#
_cell.length_a   1.000
_cell.length_b   1.000
_cell.length_c   1.000
_cell.angle_alpha   90.00
_cell.angle_beta   90.00
_cell.angle_gamma   90.00
#
_symmetry.space_group_name_H-M   'P 1'
#
loop_
_entity.id
_entity.type
_entity.pdbx_description
1 polymer ?
#
loop_
_entity_poly.entity_id
_entity_poly.type
_entity_poly.pdbx_seq_one_letter_code
_entity_poly.pdbx_strand_id
1 'polypeptide(L)'
;MHCSKATRQLQLYIDKRLTLDQIRVLETHLADCSDCRENLFLLEEVSAALSRFELVVEPADLTANVMKRVVQEQQAQRAQQRASFAATRGFTSMPAARNRQKEPLFSFRPSLPELVVAIILATIAMFALVFELPGVRTALGLANVHNPFISFFLSSWNMLVYANTETLMTCIWVLGTILGIWITLIVAGADIRNQWFKAVMDRLPVRL
;
A
#
# COMPACT_ATOMS: atom_id res chain seq x y z
N MET A 1 -9.71 31.88 4.87
CA MET A 1 -9.85 30.50 5.40
C MET A 1 -10.79 30.53 6.60
N HIS A 2 -11.53 29.46 6.88
CA HIS A 2 -12.39 29.35 8.07
C HIS A 2 -11.61 28.89 9.31
N CYS A 3 -11.96 29.39 10.49
CA CYS A 3 -11.27 29.09 11.76
C CYS A 3 -11.21 27.59 12.05
N SER A 4 -12.27 26.83 11.78
CA SER A 4 -12.29 25.37 11.98
C SER A 4 -11.22 24.62 11.19
N LYS A 5 -10.89 25.10 9.98
CA LYS A 5 -9.80 24.56 9.16
C LYS A 5 -8.45 25.03 9.67
N ALA A 6 -8.35 26.29 10.10
CA ALA A 6 -7.15 26.86 10.71
C ALA A 6 -6.73 26.06 11.94
N THR A 7 -7.65 25.77 12.87
CA THR A 7 -7.36 25.01 14.09
C THR A 7 -6.73 23.64 13.81
N ARG A 8 -7.22 22.92 12.78
CA ARG A 8 -6.62 21.64 12.36
C ARG A 8 -5.21 21.83 11.78
N GLN A 9 -5.00 22.91 11.03
CA GLN A 9 -3.69 23.22 10.47
C GLN A 9 -2.70 23.70 11.52
N LEU A 10 -3.13 24.31 12.64
CA LEU A 10 -2.23 24.73 13.73
C LEU A 10 -1.50 23.53 14.36
N GLN A 11 -2.18 22.40 14.56
CA GLN A 11 -1.52 21.18 15.06
C GLN A 11 -0.42 20.69 14.10
N LEU A 12 -0.74 20.66 12.80
CA LEU A 12 0.24 20.30 11.76
C LEU A 12 1.38 21.31 11.63
N TYR A 13 1.13 22.59 11.96
CA TYR A 13 2.13 23.64 11.99
C TYR A 13 3.15 23.40 13.12
N ILE A 14 2.67 23.10 14.34
CA ILE A 14 3.52 22.73 15.49
C ILE A 14 4.40 21.52 15.16
N ASP A 15 3.83 20.51 14.50
CA ASP A 15 4.54 19.30 14.09
C ASP A 15 5.45 19.49 12.87
N LYS A 16 5.52 20.71 12.30
CA LYS A 16 6.28 21.05 11.08
C LYS A 16 5.93 20.20 9.86
N ARG A 17 4.64 19.85 9.69
CA ARG A 17 4.12 18.99 8.60
C ARG A 17 3.35 19.72 7.51
N LEU A 18 3.23 21.04 7.59
CA LEU A 18 2.56 21.84 6.55
C LEU A 18 3.50 22.12 5.37
N THR A 19 2.92 22.19 4.17
CA THR A 19 3.65 22.67 2.98
C THR A 19 3.80 24.19 3.02
N LEU A 20 4.75 24.74 2.26
CA LEU A 20 4.98 26.20 2.21
C LEU A 20 3.74 27.00 1.79
N ASP A 21 2.95 26.47 0.86
CA ASP A 21 1.71 27.11 0.41
C ASP A 21 0.67 27.16 1.54
N GLN A 22 0.53 26.05 2.27
CA GLN A 22 -0.39 25.97 3.41
C GLN A 22 0.04 26.89 4.56
N ILE A 23 1.34 27.02 4.80
CA ILE A 23 1.88 27.94 5.81
C ILE A 23 1.49 29.38 5.48
N ARG A 24 1.69 29.83 4.23
CA ARG A 24 1.34 31.21 3.82
C ARG A 24 -0.14 31.51 4.00
N VAL A 25 -1.01 30.56 3.62
CA VAL A 25 -2.47 30.70 3.79
C VAL A 25 -2.86 30.75 5.27
N LEU A 26 -2.19 29.95 6.11
CA LEU A 26 -2.41 29.95 7.56
C LEU A 26 -1.93 31.26 8.21
N GLU A 27 -0.72 31.73 7.89
CA GLU A 27 -0.15 32.99 8.39
C GLU A 27 -1.02 34.20 8.01
N THR A 28 -1.53 34.22 6.79
CA THR A 28 -2.48 35.26 6.35
C THR A 28 -3.73 35.26 7.23
N HIS A 29 -4.27 34.08 7.56
CA HIS A 29 -5.42 33.98 8.46
C HIS A 29 -5.08 34.40 9.90
N LEU A 30 -3.89 34.06 10.40
CA LEU A 30 -3.43 34.43 11.75
C LEU A 30 -3.18 35.95 11.89
N ALA A 31 -2.85 36.65 10.79
CA ALA A 31 -2.76 38.10 10.80
C ALA A 31 -4.12 38.76 11.15
N ASP A 32 -5.22 38.18 10.64
CA ASP A 32 -6.55 38.75 10.76
C ASP A 32 -7.40 38.17 11.92
N CYS A 33 -7.07 36.98 12.41
CA CYS A 33 -7.89 36.25 13.40
C CYS A 33 -7.20 36.15 14.77
N SER A 34 -7.74 36.85 15.77
CA SER A 34 -7.21 36.84 17.15
C SER A 34 -7.40 35.50 17.86
N ASP A 35 -8.58 34.87 17.73
CA ASP A 35 -8.88 33.57 18.36
C ASP A 35 -7.91 32.47 17.92
N CYS A 36 -7.55 32.44 16.63
CA CYS A 36 -6.62 31.44 16.10
C CYS A 36 -5.18 31.69 16.56
N ARG A 37 -4.79 32.95 16.81
CA ARG A 37 -3.49 33.27 17.41
C ARG A 37 -3.41 32.82 18.86
N GLU A 38 -4.47 33.04 19.64
CA GLU A 38 -4.52 32.59 21.03
C GLU A 38 -4.42 31.06 21.12
N ASN A 39 -5.15 30.35 20.25
CA ASN A 39 -5.04 28.89 20.18
C ASN A 39 -3.63 28.41 19.80
N LEU A 40 -2.96 29.10 18.88
CA LEU A 40 -1.57 28.80 18.53
C LEU A 40 -0.65 28.96 19.74
N PHE A 41 -0.78 30.07 20.46
CA PHE A 41 0.01 30.36 21.66
C PHE A 41 -0.14 29.27 22.72
N LEU A 42 -1.38 28.83 23.00
CA LEU A 42 -1.64 27.74 23.96
C LEU A 42 -1.00 26.41 23.53
N LEU A 43 -1.03 26.09 22.23
CA LEU A 43 -0.39 24.89 21.70
C LEU A 43 1.14 24.96 21.78
N GLU A 44 1.74 26.12 21.52
CA GLU A 44 3.17 26.37 21.68
C GLU A 44 3.60 26.24 23.14
N GLU A 45 2.78 26.73 24.08
CA GLU A 45 3.04 26.60 25.52
C GLU A 45 3.07 25.13 25.96
N VAL A 46 2.09 24.33 25.52
CA VAL A 46 2.07 22.89 25.78
C VAL A 46 3.28 22.18 25.17
N SER A 47 3.60 22.48 23.91
CA SER A 47 4.77 21.91 23.21
C SER A 47 6.09 22.26 23.91
N ALA A 48 6.23 23.50 24.36
CA ALA A 48 7.38 23.95 25.11
C ALA A 48 7.48 23.26 26.49
N ALA A 49 6.35 23.09 27.19
CA ALA A 49 6.31 22.35 28.45
C ALA A 49 6.70 20.88 28.26
N LEU A 50 6.21 20.23 27.20
CA LEU A 50 6.57 18.85 26.84
C LEU A 50 8.05 18.70 26.44
N SER A 51 8.62 19.73 25.82
CA SER A 51 10.03 19.72 25.41
C SER A 51 11.00 19.88 26.58
N ARG A 52 10.52 20.32 27.76
CA ARG A 52 11.33 20.48 28.98
C ARG A 52 11.49 19.19 29.78
N PHE A 53 10.73 18.14 29.47
CA PHE A 53 10.93 16.86 30.15
C PHE A 53 12.33 16.32 29.82
N GLU A 54 12.98 15.78 30.84
CA GLU A 54 14.29 15.18 30.71
C GLU A 54 14.23 14.04 29.69
N LEU A 55 15.06 14.16 28.65
CA LEU A 55 15.26 13.09 27.68
C LEU A 55 15.84 11.88 28.42
N VAL A 56 15.00 10.87 28.61
CA VAL A 56 15.42 9.59 29.20
C VAL A 56 16.49 9.02 28.28
N VAL A 57 17.70 8.90 28.80
CA VAL A 57 18.82 8.27 28.09
C VAL A 57 18.45 6.84 27.78
N GLU A 58 18.63 6.43 26.53
CA GLU A 58 18.41 5.04 26.12
C GLU A 58 19.27 4.11 27.00
N PRO A 59 18.67 3.11 27.67
CA PRO A 59 19.45 2.13 28.42
C PRO A 59 20.42 1.40 27.48
N ALA A 60 21.69 1.27 27.88
CA ALA A 60 22.75 0.71 27.03
C ALA A 60 22.41 -0.68 26.45
N ASP A 61 21.59 -1.46 27.16
CA ASP A 61 21.23 -2.82 26.77
C ASP A 61 19.91 -2.92 25.98
N LEU A 62 19.22 -1.82 25.69
CA LEU A 62 17.90 -1.85 25.03
C LEU A 62 17.99 -2.55 23.67
N THR A 63 18.90 -2.08 22.81
CA THR A 63 19.11 -2.66 21.48
C THR A 63 19.51 -4.14 21.55
N ALA A 64 20.40 -4.51 22.47
CA ALA A 64 20.82 -5.89 22.66
C ALA A 64 19.65 -6.79 23.11
N ASN A 65 18.82 -6.32 24.04
CA ASN A 65 17.67 -7.05 24.55
C ASN A 65 16.56 -7.20 23.50
N VAL A 66 16.30 -6.15 22.71
CA VAL A 66 15.35 -6.20 21.59
C VAL A 66 15.83 -7.19 20.54
N MET A 67 17.08 -7.11 20.10
CA MET A 67 17.62 -8.03 19.09
C MET A 67 17.63 -9.48 19.57
N LYS A 68 17.91 -9.72 20.85
CA LYS A 68 17.80 -11.06 21.45
C LYS A 68 16.38 -11.62 21.34
N ARG A 69 15.36 -10.81 21.64
CA ARG A 69 13.95 -11.22 21.50
C ARG A 69 13.56 -11.48 20.04
N VAL A 70 13.94 -10.60 19.12
CA VAL A 70 13.67 -10.78 17.69
C VAL A 70 14.28 -12.08 17.17
N VAL A 71 15.51 -12.41 17.56
CA VAL A 71 16.16 -13.68 17.17
C VAL A 71 15.40 -14.88 17.73
N GLN A 72 14.97 -14.84 18.99
CA GLN A 72 14.21 -15.92 19.61
C GLN A 72 12.86 -16.15 18.91
N GLU A 73 12.12 -15.09 18.62
CA GLU A 73 10.84 -15.16 17.93
C GLU A 73 11.00 -15.69 16.50
N GLN A 74 12.00 -15.21 15.74
CA GLN A 74 12.28 -15.70 14.40
C GLN A 74 12.66 -17.19 14.39
N GLN A 75 13.43 -17.66 15.37
CA GLN A 75 13.79 -19.07 15.50
C GLN A 75 12.57 -19.94 15.83
N ALA A 76 11.72 -19.49 16.75
CA ALA A 76 10.48 -20.19 17.09
C ALA A 76 9.51 -20.26 15.89
N GLN A 77 9.33 -19.16 15.16
CA GLN A 77 8.51 -19.12 13.94
C GLN A 77 9.06 -20.05 12.86
N ARG A 78 10.38 -20.09 12.64
CA ARG A 78 11.01 -21.02 11.68
C ARG A 78 10.83 -22.48 12.10
N ALA A 79 10.94 -22.79 13.39
CA ALA A 79 10.70 -24.14 13.90
C ALA A 79 9.24 -24.56 13.71
N GLN A 80 8.29 -23.66 13.98
CA GLN A 80 6.86 -23.88 13.73
C GLN A 80 6.55 -24.05 12.25
N GLN A 81 7.13 -23.23 11.36
CA GLN A 81 6.98 -23.37 9.91
C GLN A 81 7.56 -24.69 9.38
N ARG A 82 8.68 -25.13 9.93
CA ARG A 82 9.26 -26.44 9.62
C ARG A 82 8.35 -27.59 10.09
N ALA A 83 7.83 -27.49 11.32
CA ALA A 83 6.94 -28.48 11.89
C ALA A 83 5.60 -28.55 11.14
N SER A 84 5.01 -27.40 10.78
CA SER A 84 3.77 -27.35 9.99
C SER A 84 3.99 -27.90 8.59
N PHE A 85 5.11 -27.57 7.93
CA PHE A 85 5.44 -28.14 6.62
C PHE A 85 5.69 -29.66 6.66
N ALA A 86 6.33 -30.16 7.72
CA ALA A 86 6.52 -31.59 7.97
C ALA A 86 5.20 -32.31 8.29
N ALA A 87 4.23 -31.63 8.92
CA ALA A 87 2.89 -32.18 9.16
C ALA A 87 2.03 -32.19 7.88
N THR A 88 2.17 -31.19 7.00
CA THR A 88 1.42 -31.10 5.73
C THR A 88 1.87 -32.14 4.70
N ARG A 89 3.16 -32.51 4.69
CA ARG A 89 3.64 -33.67 3.93
C ARG A 89 3.66 -34.87 4.87
N GLY A 90 2.56 -35.61 4.95
CA GLY A 90 2.43 -36.82 5.78
C GLY A 90 3.52 -37.87 5.49
N PHE A 91 4.72 -37.67 6.02
CA PHE A 91 5.88 -38.54 5.88
C PHE A 91 6.34 -38.94 7.27
N THR A 92 5.61 -39.90 7.85
CA THR A 92 6.04 -40.57 9.07
C THR A 92 7.12 -41.58 8.73
N SER A 93 8.25 -41.43 9.43
CA SER A 93 9.37 -42.37 9.60
C SER A 93 10.44 -42.45 8.51
N MET A 94 11.63 -41.95 8.85
CA MET A 94 12.87 -42.72 8.65
C MET A 94 13.96 -42.19 9.60
N PRO A 95 14.66 -43.06 10.37
CA PRO A 95 15.72 -42.63 11.27
C PRO A 95 17.09 -42.60 10.57
N ALA A 96 17.92 -41.71 11.10
CA ALA A 96 19.38 -41.73 11.12
C ALA A 96 20.19 -41.67 9.80
N ALA A 97 21.04 -40.63 9.78
CA ALA A 97 22.39 -40.59 9.24
C ALA A 97 22.58 -40.63 7.70
N ARG A 98 22.71 -39.45 7.08
CA ARG A 98 23.78 -39.23 6.08
C ARG A 98 24.16 -37.77 5.87
N ASN A 99 25.43 -37.52 6.15
CA ASN A 99 26.35 -36.51 5.65
C ASN A 99 25.90 -35.65 4.46
N ARG A 100 25.80 -34.33 4.71
CA ARG A 100 26.30 -33.20 3.90
C ARG A 100 26.45 -33.43 2.38
N GLN A 101 25.48 -32.96 1.59
CA GLN A 101 25.74 -32.52 0.21
C GLN A 101 24.68 -31.54 -0.31
N LYS A 102 25.09 -30.27 -0.39
CA LYS A 102 24.65 -29.19 -1.29
C LYS A 102 23.20 -29.30 -1.82
N GLU A 103 22.26 -28.69 -1.10
CA GLU A 103 20.97 -28.30 -1.70
C GLU A 103 21.22 -27.08 -2.61
N PRO A 104 20.85 -27.16 -3.89
CA PRO A 104 21.06 -26.09 -4.86
C PRO A 104 20.20 -24.87 -4.55
N LEU A 105 20.74 -23.69 -4.89
CA LEU A 105 20.04 -22.41 -4.96
C LEU A 105 18.59 -22.58 -5.43
N PHE A 106 17.66 -22.19 -4.56
CA PHE A 106 16.29 -21.75 -4.85
C PHE A 106 15.76 -22.13 -6.24
N SER A 107 15.12 -23.29 -6.35
CA SER A 107 14.16 -23.52 -7.44
C SER A 107 12.90 -22.70 -7.18
N PHE A 108 12.99 -21.38 -7.38
CA PHE A 108 11.83 -20.56 -7.69
C PHE A 108 11.39 -20.96 -9.10
N ARG A 109 10.51 -21.95 -9.20
CA ARG A 109 9.66 -22.11 -10.39
C ARG A 109 8.37 -21.37 -10.11
N PRO A 110 8.28 -20.06 -10.39
CA PRO A 110 7.00 -19.39 -10.36
C PRO A 110 6.09 -20.11 -11.35
N SER A 111 4.89 -20.41 -10.89
CA SER A 111 3.87 -20.99 -11.75
C SER A 111 3.54 -19.97 -12.86
N LEU A 112 3.23 -20.45 -14.09
CA LEU A 112 2.80 -19.58 -15.20
C LEU A 112 1.79 -18.50 -14.79
N PRO A 113 0.76 -18.77 -13.95
CA PRO A 113 -0.15 -17.72 -13.49
C PRO A 113 0.51 -16.67 -12.58
N GLU A 114 1.43 -17.04 -11.69
CA GLU A 114 2.17 -16.07 -10.85
C GLU A 114 3.05 -15.16 -11.70
N LEU A 115 3.64 -15.70 -12.77
CA LEU A 115 4.45 -14.93 -13.72
C LEU A 115 3.59 -13.93 -14.50
N VAL A 116 2.40 -14.32 -14.94
CA VAL A 116 1.46 -13.42 -15.62
C VAL A 116 0.99 -12.30 -14.69
N VAL A 117 0.65 -12.63 -13.43
CA VAL A 117 0.22 -11.62 -12.44
C VAL A 117 1.36 -10.66 -12.11
N ALA A 118 2.59 -11.16 -11.94
CA ALA A 118 3.76 -10.31 -11.70
C ALA A 118 4.01 -9.36 -12.88
N ILE A 119 3.86 -9.84 -14.12
CA ILE A 119 4.00 -9.01 -15.34
C ILE A 119 2.90 -7.94 -15.40
N ILE A 120 1.64 -8.28 -15.09
CA ILE A 120 0.53 -7.32 -15.09
C ILE A 120 0.73 -6.25 -13.99
N LEU A 121 1.10 -6.66 -12.79
CA LEU A 121 1.37 -5.73 -11.69
C LEU A 121 2.58 -4.84 -11.99
N ALA A 122 3.64 -5.41 -12.55
CA ALA A 122 4.83 -4.65 -12.94
C ALA A 122 4.52 -3.65 -14.07
N THR A 123 3.69 -4.03 -15.04
CA THR A 123 3.27 -3.12 -16.11
C THR A 123 2.40 -2.00 -15.58
N ILE A 124 1.42 -2.28 -14.71
CA ILE A 124 0.59 -1.25 -14.07
C ILE A 124 1.45 -0.30 -13.21
N ALA A 125 2.37 -0.84 -12.41
CA ALA A 125 3.27 -0.04 -11.57
C ALA A 125 4.24 0.82 -12.42
N MET A 126 4.81 0.26 -13.48
CA MET A 126 5.67 1.00 -14.40
C MET A 126 4.87 2.10 -15.12
N PHE A 127 3.63 1.84 -15.50
CA PHE A 127 2.74 2.85 -16.10
C PHE A 127 2.44 3.98 -15.10
N ALA A 128 2.08 3.65 -13.86
CA ALA A 128 1.84 4.65 -12.81
C ALA A 128 3.07 5.56 -12.59
N LEU A 129 4.27 4.97 -12.51
CA LEU A 129 5.52 5.72 -12.34
C LEU A 129 5.87 6.60 -13.54
N VAL A 130 5.63 6.11 -14.78
CA VAL A 130 5.84 6.91 -16.01
C VAL A 130 4.86 8.09 -16.07
N PHE A 131 3.65 7.94 -15.52
CA PHE A 131 2.67 9.02 -15.47
C PHE A 131 3.00 10.09 -14.43
N GLU A 132 3.70 9.75 -13.34
CA GLU A 132 4.12 10.72 -12.31
C GLU A 132 5.29 11.62 -12.74
N LEU A 133 6.07 11.24 -13.74
CA LEU A 133 7.23 12.02 -14.19
C LEU A 133 6.85 12.97 -15.36
N PRO A 134 6.76 14.29 -15.12
CA PRO A 134 6.33 15.24 -16.15
C PRO A 134 7.27 15.32 -17.36
N GLY A 135 8.56 14.99 -17.19
CA GLY A 135 9.57 15.06 -18.25
C GLY A 135 9.54 13.91 -19.28
N VAL A 136 8.91 12.78 -18.95
CA VAL A 136 8.81 11.62 -19.86
C VAL A 136 7.65 11.78 -20.84
N ARG A 137 6.61 12.55 -20.44
CA ARG A 137 5.46 12.92 -21.29
C ARG A 137 5.88 13.67 -22.54
N THR A 138 6.91 14.50 -22.45
CA THR A 138 7.46 15.29 -23.56
C THR A 138 8.49 14.50 -24.40
N ALA A 139 9.20 13.55 -23.80
CA ALA A 139 10.26 12.79 -24.48
C ALA A 139 9.76 11.56 -25.28
N LEU A 140 8.62 10.95 -24.89
CA LEU A 140 8.04 9.77 -25.57
C LEU A 140 7.38 10.06 -26.93
N GLY A 141 7.48 11.27 -27.49
CA GLY A 141 6.88 11.57 -28.80
C GLY A 141 5.34 11.43 -28.82
N LEU A 142 4.70 11.48 -27.65
CA LEU A 142 3.24 11.47 -27.49
C LEU A 142 2.56 12.74 -28.04
N ALA A 143 3.32 13.61 -28.71
CA ALA A 143 2.82 14.70 -29.55
C ALA A 143 2.09 14.18 -30.81
N ASN A 144 2.19 12.89 -31.15
CA ASN A 144 1.34 12.30 -32.18
C ASN A 144 -0.01 11.86 -31.58
N VAL A 145 -0.97 12.79 -31.62
CA VAL A 145 -2.36 12.76 -31.14
C VAL A 145 -3.23 11.61 -31.72
N HIS A 146 -2.68 10.73 -32.56
CA HIS A 146 -3.44 9.74 -33.31
C HIS A 146 -3.59 8.35 -32.66
N ASN A 147 -3.11 8.14 -31.43
CA ASN A 147 -3.36 6.88 -30.73
C ASN A 147 -4.69 6.94 -29.95
N PRO A 148 -5.76 6.26 -30.40
CA PRO A 148 -7.08 6.32 -29.77
C PRO A 148 -7.07 5.81 -28.32
N PHE A 149 -6.13 4.92 -27.99
CA PHE A 149 -5.96 4.44 -26.62
C PHE A 149 -5.46 5.51 -25.67
N ILE A 150 -4.53 6.36 -26.11
CA ILE A 150 -3.94 7.40 -25.26
C ILE A 150 -4.95 8.52 -25.06
N SER A 151 -5.69 8.91 -26.09
CA SER A 151 -6.75 9.91 -25.97
C SER A 151 -7.90 9.41 -25.09
N PHE A 152 -8.31 8.15 -25.24
CA PHE A 152 -9.30 7.53 -24.35
C PHE A 152 -8.82 7.51 -22.90
N PHE A 153 -7.56 7.16 -22.67
CA PHE A 153 -6.99 7.08 -21.32
C PHE A 153 -6.85 8.45 -20.67
N LEU A 154 -6.37 9.47 -21.40
CA LEU A 154 -6.29 10.86 -20.92
C LEU A 154 -7.68 11.45 -20.67
N SER A 155 -8.65 11.17 -21.54
CA SER A 155 -10.04 11.58 -21.35
C SER A 155 -10.65 10.92 -20.11
N SER A 156 -10.42 9.62 -19.94
CA SER A 156 -10.86 8.87 -18.75
C SER A 156 -10.18 9.39 -17.48
N TRP A 157 -8.88 9.72 -17.55
CA TRP A 157 -8.13 10.28 -16.43
C TRP A 157 -8.61 11.69 -16.04
N ASN A 158 -8.83 12.56 -17.02
CA ASN A 158 -9.40 13.88 -16.77
C ASN A 158 -10.82 13.77 -16.20
N MET A 159 -11.65 12.86 -16.73
CA MET A 159 -12.97 12.58 -16.15
C MET A 159 -12.85 12.10 -14.70
N LEU A 160 -11.85 11.27 -14.38
CA LEU A 160 -11.58 10.79 -13.02
C LEU A 160 -11.14 11.92 -12.08
N VAL A 161 -10.27 12.83 -12.54
CA VAL A 161 -9.76 13.96 -11.73
C VAL A 161 -10.85 15.00 -11.46
N TYR A 162 -11.76 15.22 -12.41
CA TYR A 162 -12.88 16.16 -12.26
C TYR A 162 -14.15 15.53 -11.69
N ALA A 163 -14.17 14.21 -11.46
CA ALA A 163 -15.31 13.53 -10.87
C ALA A 163 -15.49 13.93 -9.40
N ASN A 164 -16.75 14.10 -9.00
CA ASN A 164 -17.11 14.32 -7.61
C ASN A 164 -16.57 13.20 -6.72
N THR A 165 -16.15 13.57 -5.51
CA THR A 165 -15.52 12.65 -4.54
C THR A 165 -16.43 11.46 -4.21
N GLU A 166 -17.75 11.65 -4.18
CA GLU A 166 -18.74 10.58 -3.99
C GLU A 166 -18.72 9.56 -5.14
N THR A 167 -18.63 10.04 -6.39
CA THR A 167 -18.55 9.18 -7.58
C THR A 167 -17.23 8.41 -7.60
N LEU A 168 -16.12 9.06 -7.24
CA LEU A 168 -14.82 8.41 -7.14
C LEU A 168 -14.80 7.31 -6.08
N MET A 169 -15.36 7.58 -4.91
CA MET A 169 -15.43 6.57 -3.84
C MET A 169 -16.23 5.35 -4.28
N THR A 170 -17.35 5.56 -4.99
CA THR A 170 -18.17 4.47 -5.53
C THR A 170 -17.43 3.69 -6.62
N CYS A 171 -16.78 4.38 -7.56
CA CYS A 171 -15.99 3.73 -8.62
C CYS A 171 -14.82 2.92 -8.05
N ILE A 172 -14.07 3.47 -7.09
CA ILE A 172 -12.96 2.78 -6.43
C ILE A 172 -13.48 1.57 -5.66
N TRP A 173 -14.63 1.68 -4.99
CA TRP A 173 -15.25 0.56 -4.28
C TRP A 173 -15.66 -0.58 -5.23
N VAL A 174 -16.29 -0.25 -6.36
CA VAL A 174 -16.66 -1.25 -7.38
C VAL A 174 -15.41 -1.91 -7.99
N LEU A 175 -14.38 -1.12 -8.32
CA LEU A 175 -13.13 -1.69 -8.83
C LEU A 175 -12.43 -2.57 -7.79
N GLY A 176 -12.42 -2.15 -6.53
CA GLY A 176 -11.84 -2.92 -5.42
C GLY A 176 -12.55 -4.25 -5.19
N THR A 177 -13.88 -4.28 -5.28
CA THR A 177 -14.65 -5.53 -5.13
C THR A 177 -14.41 -6.48 -6.32
N ILE A 178 -14.41 -5.97 -7.55
CA ILE A 178 -14.07 -6.76 -8.74
C ILE A 178 -12.65 -7.32 -8.61
N LEU A 179 -11.67 -6.50 -8.25
CA LEU A 179 -10.27 -6.91 -8.11
C LEU A 179 -10.10 -7.95 -6.98
N GLY A 180 -10.79 -7.78 -5.86
CA GLY A 180 -10.83 -8.76 -4.77
C GLY A 180 -11.37 -10.11 -5.24
N ILE A 181 -12.48 -10.11 -5.99
CA ILE A 181 -13.05 -11.34 -6.57
C ILE A 181 -12.04 -12.00 -7.51
N TRP A 182 -11.39 -11.23 -8.38
CA TRP A 182 -10.34 -11.74 -9.29
C TRP A 182 -9.18 -12.37 -8.53
N ILE A 183 -8.67 -11.74 -7.48
CA ILE A 183 -7.58 -12.28 -6.65
C ILE A 183 -8.04 -13.58 -5.98
N THR A 184 -9.24 -13.61 -5.38
CA THR A 184 -9.75 -14.84 -4.74
C THR A 184 -9.90 -15.98 -5.74
N LEU A 185 -10.36 -15.72 -6.96
CA LEU A 185 -10.45 -16.71 -8.04
C LEU A 185 -9.08 -17.21 -8.51
N ILE A 186 -8.07 -16.35 -8.52
CA ILE A 186 -6.69 -16.73 -8.87
C ILE A 186 -6.08 -17.60 -7.76
N VAL A 187 -6.25 -17.20 -6.49
CA VAL A 187 -5.70 -17.89 -5.31
C VAL A 187 -6.37 -19.25 -5.07
N ALA A 188 -7.66 -19.38 -5.38
CA ALA A 188 -8.42 -20.62 -5.21
C ALA A 188 -7.94 -21.78 -6.14
N GLY A 189 -7.02 -21.53 -7.06
CA GLY A 189 -6.49 -22.54 -7.96
C GLY A 189 -7.43 -22.87 -9.13
N ALA A 190 -6.84 -23.46 -10.19
CA ALA A 190 -7.53 -23.66 -11.47
C ALA A 190 -8.79 -24.54 -11.36
N ASP A 191 -8.83 -25.48 -10.41
CA ASP A 191 -9.96 -26.39 -10.23
C ASP A 191 -11.20 -25.70 -9.67
N ILE A 192 -11.04 -24.80 -8.70
CA ILE A 192 -12.16 -24.05 -8.11
C ILE A 192 -12.72 -23.05 -9.12
N ARG A 193 -11.87 -22.42 -9.94
CA ARG A 193 -12.30 -21.52 -11.01
C ARG A 193 -13.18 -22.23 -12.05
N ASN A 194 -12.82 -23.44 -12.45
CA ASN A 194 -13.60 -24.21 -13.41
C ASN A 194 -14.95 -24.65 -12.83
N GLN A 195 -14.98 -25.05 -11.55
CA GLN A 195 -16.24 -25.38 -10.87
C GLN A 195 -17.15 -24.16 -10.70
N TRP A 196 -16.61 -23.01 -10.33
CA TRP A 196 -17.37 -21.76 -10.23
C TRP A 196 -17.91 -21.30 -11.58
N PHE A 197 -17.08 -21.30 -12.63
CA PHE A 197 -17.51 -20.90 -13.98
C PHE A 197 -18.62 -21.81 -14.50
N LYS A 198 -18.51 -23.12 -14.27
CA LYS A 198 -19.57 -24.09 -14.61
C LYS A 198 -20.86 -23.79 -13.85
N ALA A 199 -20.79 -23.56 -12.54
CA ALA A 199 -21.95 -23.24 -11.72
C ALA A 199 -22.61 -21.90 -12.08
N VAL A 200 -21.84 -20.91 -12.56
CA VAL A 200 -22.37 -19.63 -13.03
C VAL A 200 -23.03 -19.79 -14.41
N MET A 201 -22.40 -20.51 -15.33
CA MET A 201 -22.98 -20.80 -16.65
C MET A 201 -24.26 -21.62 -16.53
N ASP A 202 -24.32 -22.59 -15.61
CA ASP A 202 -25.52 -23.40 -15.35
C ASP A 202 -26.70 -22.59 -14.76
N ARG A 203 -26.43 -21.42 -14.17
CA ARG A 203 -27.46 -20.54 -13.58
C ARG A 203 -27.95 -19.43 -14.50
N LEU A 204 -27.28 -19.19 -15.62
CA LEU A 204 -27.76 -18.24 -16.61
C LEU A 204 -28.83 -18.94 -17.47
N PRO A 205 -30.11 -18.54 -17.41
CA PRO A 205 -31.12 -19.13 -18.27
C PRO A 205 -30.79 -18.73 -19.71
N VAL A 206 -30.26 -19.68 -20.48
CA VAL A 206 -30.12 -19.55 -21.93
C VAL A 206 -31.54 -19.52 -22.51
N ARG A 207 -32.13 -18.33 -22.58
CA ARG A 207 -33.29 -18.07 -23.44
C ARG A 207 -32.75 -18.02 -24.87
N LEU A 208 -32.72 -19.18 -25.52
CA LEU A 208 -32.83 -19.29 -26.97
C LEU A 208 -34.30 -19.03 -27.37
#